data_AF-A0A7Y3PNQ6-F1
#
_entry.id   AF-A0A7Y3PNQ6-F1
#
_cell.length_a   1.000
_cell.length_b   1.000
_cell.length_c   1.000
_cell.angle_alpha   90.00
_cell.angle_beta   90.00
_cell.angle_gamma   90.00
#
_symmetry.space_group_name_H-M   'P 1'
#
loop_
_entity.id
_entity.type
_entity.pdbx_description
1 polymer ?
#
loop_
_entity_poly.entity_id
_entity_poly.type
_entity_poly.pdbx_seq_one_letter_code
_entity_poly.pdbx_strand_id
1 'polypeptide(L)'
;MLANLLPGLRDVRAPLSTGCIWLLTLWLLLEDRVPAPRQAHGIWASLYRLGDLIGPAGVLASGAFLAYLIGAMLSVRVVTVNAKEAPKAARFWDARTTLTPRVSRLAYDDLVGFLRDQGRVPPKPEVAANGDLERERGERLVVNLAARDILGETRQLRTKLLIANYDLFNEYDRAVGEAEFRKNVAYALVGLTATLSWLQSPWWALLLIVSARLYIAGVGSERAANDVIVQAVVADLITPLALTGAAGVPAVPAARGQ
;
A
#
# COMPACT_ATOMS: atom_id res chain seq x y z
N MET A 1 19.43 20.94 8.07
CA MET A 1 19.50 20.62 6.63
C MET A 1 19.48 19.12 6.31
N LEU A 2 19.97 18.22 7.17
CA LEU A 2 19.81 16.75 6.99
C LEU A 2 18.34 16.27 7.04
N ALA A 3 17.46 16.97 7.76
CA ALA A 3 16.02 16.67 7.84
C ALA A 3 15.29 16.72 6.48
N ASN A 4 15.79 17.50 5.51
CA ASN A 4 15.20 17.61 4.17
C ASN A 4 15.73 16.56 3.17
N LEU A 5 16.79 15.82 3.51
CA LEU A 5 17.30 14.70 2.69
C LEU A 5 16.64 13.36 3.05
N LEU A 6 16.03 13.29 4.23
CA LEU A 6 15.35 12.10 4.75
C LEU A 6 14.14 11.62 3.92
N PRO A 7 13.31 12.49 3.29
CA PRO A 7 12.20 12.03 2.45
C PRO A 7 12.68 11.21 1.25
N GLY A 8 13.73 11.67 0.54
CA GLY A 8 14.26 10.94 -0.62
C GLY A 8 14.88 9.58 -0.27
N LEU A 9 15.47 9.45 0.93
CA LEU A 9 16.01 8.17 1.39
C LEU A 9 14.91 7.14 1.70
N ARG A 10 13.71 7.61 2.09
CA ARG A 10 12.55 6.77 2.38
C ARG A 10 12.00 6.08 1.12
N ASP A 11 12.05 6.76 -0.01
CA ASP A 11 11.60 6.21 -1.29
C ASP A 11 12.59 5.20 -1.88
N VAL A 12 13.88 5.34 -1.57
CA VAL A 12 14.93 4.45 -2.08
C VAL A 12 15.03 3.15 -1.28
N ARG A 13 14.75 3.17 0.03
CA ARG A 13 14.93 1.99 0.90
C ARG A 13 14.08 0.79 0.49
N ALA A 14 12.84 1.03 0.05
CA ALA A 14 11.88 -0.01 -0.32
C ALA A 14 12.31 -0.77 -1.59
N PRO A 15 12.55 -0.10 -2.74
CA PRO A 15 13.05 -0.79 -3.92
C PRO A 15 14.42 -1.41 -3.67
N LEU A 16 15.34 -0.75 -2.96
CA LEU A 16 16.66 -1.33 -2.68
C LEU A 16 16.56 -2.64 -1.89
N SER A 17 15.82 -2.65 -0.78
CA SER A 17 15.68 -3.84 0.09
C SER A 17 14.97 -4.99 -0.63
N THR A 18 13.88 -4.67 -1.32
CA THR A 18 13.09 -5.64 -2.12
C THR A 18 13.95 -6.23 -3.23
N GLY A 19 14.73 -5.39 -3.90
CA GLY A 19 15.67 -5.76 -4.95
C GLY A 19 16.78 -6.68 -4.48
N CYS A 20 17.38 -6.41 -3.32
CA CYS A 20 18.38 -7.28 -2.71
C CYS A 20 17.81 -8.68 -2.42
N ILE A 21 16.58 -8.77 -1.91
CA ILE A 21 15.91 -10.05 -1.65
C ILE A 21 15.65 -10.81 -2.95
N TRP A 22 15.21 -10.11 -4.01
CA TRP A 22 15.02 -10.74 -5.33
C TRP A 22 16.33 -11.18 -5.98
N LEU A 23 17.40 -10.38 -5.87
CA LEU A 23 18.72 -10.78 -6.35
C LEU A 23 19.24 -12.01 -5.62
N LEU A 24 19.07 -12.07 -4.29
CA LEU A 24 19.43 -13.26 -3.52
C LEU A 24 18.61 -14.48 -3.96
N THR A 25 17.30 -14.30 -4.15
CA THR A 25 16.42 -15.36 -4.67
C THR A 25 16.90 -15.87 -6.03
N LEU A 26 17.24 -14.95 -6.94
CA LEU A 26 17.73 -15.28 -8.28
C LEU A 26 19.11 -15.95 -8.23
N TRP A 27 20.00 -15.45 -7.36
CA TRP A 27 21.32 -16.05 -7.14
C TRP A 27 21.18 -17.50 -6.70
N LEU A 28 20.35 -17.80 -5.71
CA LEU A 28 20.12 -19.17 -5.23
C LEU A 28 19.59 -20.11 -6.33
N LEU A 29 18.80 -19.59 -7.28
CA LEU A 29 18.31 -20.38 -8.41
C LEU A 29 19.35 -20.60 -9.52
N LEU A 30 20.35 -19.71 -9.60
CA LEU A 30 21.36 -19.72 -10.66
C LEU A 30 22.72 -20.23 -10.19
N GLU A 31 22.97 -20.34 -8.88
CA GLU A 31 24.27 -20.66 -8.28
C GLU A 31 24.93 -21.87 -8.93
N ASP A 32 24.18 -22.97 -9.08
CA ASP A 32 24.68 -24.21 -9.71
C ASP A 32 25.06 -24.06 -11.19
N ARG A 33 24.57 -23.00 -11.85
CA ARG A 33 24.85 -22.70 -13.26
C ARG A 33 25.97 -21.70 -13.44
N VAL A 34 26.42 -21.02 -12.39
CA VAL A 34 27.49 -20.03 -12.49
C VAL A 34 28.85 -20.75 -12.45
N PRO A 35 29.62 -20.76 -13.55
CA PRO A 35 30.91 -21.46 -13.56
C PRO A 35 31.92 -20.74 -12.66
N ALA A 36 32.77 -21.53 -12.00
CA ALA A 36 33.89 -21.00 -11.24
C ALA A 36 34.82 -20.16 -12.13
N PRO A 37 35.51 -19.12 -11.61
CA PRO A 37 36.34 -18.22 -12.41
C PRO A 37 37.38 -18.93 -13.30
N ARG A 38 37.91 -20.06 -12.84
CA ARG A 38 38.89 -20.88 -13.59
C ARG A 38 38.30 -21.65 -14.78
N GLN A 39 36.99 -21.90 -14.77
CA GLN A 39 36.27 -22.66 -15.78
C GLN A 39 35.36 -21.77 -16.64
N ALA A 40 35.31 -20.48 -16.34
CA ALA A 40 34.46 -19.52 -17.03
C ALA A 40 35.01 -19.22 -18.43
N HIS A 41 34.14 -19.34 -19.44
CA HIS A 41 34.42 -18.98 -20.82
C HIS A 41 33.35 -18.00 -21.32
N GLY A 42 33.67 -17.21 -22.35
CA GLY A 42 32.72 -16.27 -22.96
C GLY A 42 32.29 -15.14 -22.00
N ILE A 43 30.97 -14.90 -21.92
CA ILE A 43 30.38 -13.77 -21.17
C ILE A 43 30.76 -13.81 -19.68
N TRP A 44 30.79 -14.99 -19.07
CA TRP A 44 31.17 -15.14 -17.66
C TRP A 44 32.61 -14.72 -17.39
N ALA A 45 33.55 -15.05 -18.28
CA ALA A 45 34.95 -14.63 -18.16
C ALA A 45 35.09 -13.10 -18.26
N SER A 46 34.31 -12.47 -19.15
CA SER A 46 34.28 -11.01 -19.29
C SER A 46 33.70 -10.32 -18.05
N LEU A 47 32.64 -10.89 -17.45
CA LEU A 47 32.06 -10.39 -16.19
C LEU A 47 33.06 -10.46 -15.03
N TYR A 48 33.78 -11.57 -14.86
CA TYR A 48 34.81 -11.70 -13.83
C TYR A 48 35.94 -10.69 -14.03
N ARG A 49 36.46 -10.54 -15.27
CA ARG A 49 37.49 -9.55 -15.58
C ARG A 49 37.03 -8.12 -15.31
N LEU A 50 35.78 -7.80 -15.63
CA LEU A 50 35.21 -6.49 -15.34
C LEU A 50 35.11 -6.27 -13.83
N GLY A 51 34.71 -7.29 -13.07
CA GLY A 51 34.70 -7.24 -11.61
C GLY A 51 36.08 -6.97 -11.02
N ASP A 52 37.12 -7.65 -11.52
CA ASP A 52 38.51 -7.42 -11.09
C ASP A 52 39.01 -6.01 -11.43
N LEU A 53 38.60 -5.47 -12.58
CA LEU A 53 39.00 -4.13 -13.04
C LEU A 53 38.40 -3.00 -12.17
N ILE A 54 37.11 -3.08 -11.88
CA ILE A 54 36.41 -2.03 -11.10
C ILE A 54 36.65 -2.24 -9.59
N GLY A 55 37.06 -3.45 -9.19
CA GLY A 55 37.37 -3.81 -7.81
C GLY A 55 36.12 -4.05 -6.95
N PRO A 56 36.30 -4.52 -5.70
CA PRO A 56 35.20 -4.94 -4.84
C PRO A 56 34.16 -3.84 -4.58
N ALA A 57 34.62 -2.59 -4.39
CA ALA A 57 33.74 -1.45 -4.17
C ALA A 57 32.83 -1.17 -5.38
N GLY A 58 33.38 -1.26 -6.58
CA GLY A 58 32.63 -1.09 -7.82
C GLY A 58 31.61 -2.20 -8.05
N VAL A 59 31.99 -3.45 -7.80
CA VAL A 59 31.08 -4.60 -7.88
C VAL A 59 29.91 -4.44 -6.90
N LEU A 60 30.18 -4.02 -5.66
CA LEU A 60 29.14 -3.74 -4.67
C LEU A 60 28.22 -2.60 -5.12
N ALA A 61 28.78 -1.52 -5.66
CA ALA A 61 27.98 -0.40 -6.17
C ALA A 61 27.09 -0.81 -7.36
N SER A 62 27.63 -1.57 -8.32
CA SER A 62 26.87 -2.11 -9.45
C SER A 62 25.80 -3.10 -9.00
N GLY A 63 26.11 -3.96 -8.05
CA GLY A 63 25.16 -4.89 -7.45
C GLY A 63 24.01 -4.17 -6.73
N ALA A 64 24.32 -3.15 -5.94
CA ALA A 64 23.33 -2.31 -5.27
C ALA A 64 22.45 -1.54 -6.27
N PHE A 65 23.04 -1.04 -7.35
CA PHE A 65 22.30 -0.38 -8.43
C PHE A 65 21.35 -1.35 -9.15
N LEU A 66 21.82 -2.54 -9.49
CA LEU A 66 20.98 -3.60 -10.08
C LEU A 66 19.86 -4.02 -9.12
N ALA A 67 20.16 -4.16 -7.83
CA ALA A 67 19.18 -4.43 -6.80
C ALA A 67 18.09 -3.36 -6.82
N TYR A 68 18.48 -2.09 -6.74
CA TYR A 68 17.54 -0.97 -6.81
C TYR A 68 16.67 -1.01 -8.07
N LEU A 69 17.24 -1.26 -9.26
CA LEU A 69 16.47 -1.34 -10.51
C LEU A 69 15.46 -2.49 -10.49
N ILE A 70 15.89 -3.69 -10.11
CA ILE A 70 15.01 -4.87 -10.02
C ILE A 70 13.89 -4.61 -9.02
N GLY A 71 14.24 -4.09 -7.84
CA GLY A 71 13.26 -3.75 -6.82
C GLY A 71 12.30 -2.65 -7.24
N ALA A 72 12.76 -1.63 -7.97
CA ALA A 72 11.89 -0.59 -8.52
C ALA A 72 10.92 -1.15 -9.57
N MET A 73 11.37 -2.09 -10.42
CA MET A 73 10.53 -2.75 -11.42
C MET A 73 9.51 -3.72 -10.82
N LEU A 74 9.90 -4.45 -9.77
CA LEU A 74 9.05 -5.45 -9.10
C LEU A 74 8.25 -4.88 -7.93
N SER A 75 8.51 -3.63 -7.53
CA SER A 75 7.78 -2.99 -6.44
C SER A 75 6.31 -2.83 -6.82
N VAL A 76 5.45 -3.39 -5.99
CA VAL A 76 4.04 -3.07 -5.98
C VAL A 76 3.92 -1.72 -5.30
N ARG A 77 3.75 -0.66 -6.10
CA ARG A 77 3.31 0.62 -5.56
C ARG A 77 1.99 0.39 -4.84
N VAL A 78 1.80 1.04 -3.69
CA VAL A 78 0.48 1.08 -3.07
C VAL A 78 -0.35 2.01 -3.95
N VAL A 79 -0.80 1.48 -5.07
CA VAL A 79 -1.85 2.08 -5.87
C VAL A 79 -3.08 1.93 -4.99
N THR A 80 -3.47 3.03 -4.34
CA THR A 80 -4.79 3.16 -3.74
C THR A 80 -5.76 2.86 -4.87
N VAL A 81 -6.25 1.61 -4.93
CA VAL A 81 -6.95 1.07 -6.10
C VAL A 81 -7.98 2.08 -6.52
N ASN A 82 -7.75 2.66 -7.70
CA ASN A 82 -8.59 3.68 -8.27
C ASN A 82 -9.98 3.03 -8.37
N ALA A 83 -10.96 3.56 -7.65
CA ALA A 83 -12.25 2.91 -7.45
C ALA A 83 -12.94 2.53 -8.79
N LYS A 84 -12.56 3.20 -9.88
CA LYS A 84 -13.02 2.98 -11.25
C LYS A 84 -12.49 1.71 -11.93
N GLU A 85 -11.36 1.14 -11.52
CA GLU A 85 -10.79 -0.07 -12.17
C GLU A 85 -11.08 -1.38 -11.42
N ALA A 86 -11.47 -1.29 -10.14
CA ALA A 86 -11.88 -2.42 -9.33
C ALA A 86 -13.06 -3.27 -9.85
N PRO A 87 -14.06 -2.77 -10.62
CA PRO A 87 -15.21 -3.61 -10.97
C PRO A 87 -14.87 -4.74 -11.97
N LYS A 88 -13.75 -4.66 -12.71
CA LYS A 88 -13.37 -5.75 -13.65
C LYS A 88 -12.66 -6.92 -12.97
N ALA A 89 -11.92 -6.68 -11.88
CA ALA A 89 -11.25 -7.74 -11.12
C ALA A 89 -12.16 -8.36 -10.03
N ALA A 90 -13.22 -7.68 -9.61
CA ALA A 90 -14.17 -8.13 -8.60
C ALA A 90 -15.03 -9.34 -9.01
N ARG A 91 -14.93 -9.83 -10.26
CA ARG A 91 -15.69 -11.00 -10.73
C ARG A 91 -15.12 -12.33 -10.24
N PHE A 92 -13.87 -12.36 -9.78
CA PHE A 92 -13.16 -13.60 -9.39
C PHE A 92 -12.84 -13.70 -7.90
N TRP A 93 -13.00 -12.64 -7.11
CA TRP A 93 -12.69 -12.63 -5.69
C TRP A 93 -13.93 -12.23 -4.88
N ASP A 94 -14.36 -13.15 -4.02
CA ASP A 94 -15.56 -13.13 -3.22
C ASP A 94 -15.79 -11.75 -2.54
N ALA A 95 -16.99 -11.17 -2.74
CA ALA A 95 -17.35 -9.82 -2.33
C ALA A 95 -17.27 -9.57 -0.80
N ARG A 96 -17.04 -10.62 0.00
CA ARG A 96 -16.91 -10.56 1.46
C ARG A 96 -15.51 -10.18 1.95
N THR A 97 -14.44 -10.42 1.18
CA THR A 97 -13.06 -10.10 1.62
C THR A 97 -12.61 -8.69 1.25
N THR A 98 -13.32 -8.00 0.34
CA THR A 98 -13.00 -6.64 -0.12
C THR A 98 -13.58 -5.51 0.75
N LEU A 99 -14.32 -5.85 1.80
CA LEU A 99 -14.97 -4.89 2.72
C LEU A 99 -14.25 -4.75 4.07
N THR A 100 -12.96 -5.10 4.17
CA THR A 100 -12.20 -4.65 5.34
C THR A 100 -12.07 -3.12 5.28
N PRO A 101 -12.48 -2.38 6.32
CA PRO A 101 -12.43 -0.92 6.29
C PRO A 101 -10.99 -0.46 6.03
N ARG A 102 -10.84 0.44 5.05
CA ARG A 102 -9.55 1.04 4.67
C ARG A 102 -9.04 2.07 5.68
N VAL A 103 -9.91 2.44 6.62
CA VAL A 103 -9.68 3.39 7.70
C VAL A 103 -9.88 2.68 9.03
N SER A 104 -9.25 3.20 10.08
CA SER A 104 -9.51 2.73 11.44
C SER A 104 -10.95 3.01 11.86
N ARG A 105 -11.39 2.34 12.92
CA ARG A 105 -12.73 2.51 13.47
C ARG A 105 -12.98 3.96 13.94
N LEU A 106 -11.95 4.62 14.50
CA LEU A 106 -12.02 6.01 14.93
C LEU A 106 -12.27 6.96 13.75
N ALA A 107 -11.41 6.92 12.74
CA ALA A 107 -11.57 7.75 11.55
C ALA A 107 -12.89 7.45 10.81
N TYR A 108 -13.34 6.20 10.84
CA TYR A 108 -14.63 5.81 10.31
C TYR A 108 -15.79 6.48 11.07
N ASP A 109 -15.79 6.41 12.41
CA ASP A 109 -16.82 7.00 13.26
C ASP A 109 -16.86 8.54 13.10
N ASP A 110 -15.69 9.19 13.00
CA ASP A 110 -15.56 10.62 12.72
C ASP A 110 -16.15 11.00 11.35
N LEU A 111 -15.86 10.20 10.32
CA LEU A 111 -16.42 10.39 8.98
C LEU A 111 -17.94 10.23 8.97
N VAL A 112 -18.48 9.26 9.74
CA VAL A 112 -19.94 9.10 9.89
C VAL A 112 -20.56 10.34 10.52
N GLY A 113 -19.95 10.86 11.58
CA GLY A 113 -20.39 12.10 12.23
C GLY A 113 -20.42 13.27 11.25
N PHE A 114 -19.31 13.50 10.56
CA PHE A 114 -19.20 14.54 9.54
C PHE A 114 -20.24 14.41 8.41
N LEU A 115 -20.44 13.20 7.87
CA LEU A 115 -21.43 12.98 6.80
C LEU A 115 -22.87 13.16 7.29
N ARG A 116 -23.13 12.90 8.58
CA ARG A 116 -24.43 13.17 9.21
C ARG A 116 -24.67 14.67 9.37
N ASP A 117 -23.67 15.43 9.79
CA ASP A 117 -23.74 16.89 9.90
C ASP A 117 -23.99 17.56 8.54
N GLN A 118 -23.44 16.97 7.47
CA GLN A 118 -23.69 17.37 6.08
C GLN A 118 -25.03 16.90 5.51
N GLY A 119 -25.88 16.22 6.31
CA GLY A 119 -27.19 15.72 5.88
C GLY A 119 -27.14 14.58 4.87
N ARG A 120 -25.99 13.89 4.71
CA ARG A 120 -25.82 12.80 3.73
C ARG A 120 -26.14 11.43 4.30
N VAL A 121 -26.08 11.28 5.62
CA VAL A 121 -26.45 10.07 6.35
C VAL A 121 -27.66 10.41 7.23
N PRO A 122 -28.76 9.64 7.18
CA PRO A 122 -29.92 9.91 8.01
C PRO A 122 -29.55 9.88 9.51
N PRO A 123 -30.18 10.73 10.35
CA PRO A 123 -29.95 10.70 11.79
C PRO A 123 -30.34 9.35 12.37
N LYS A 124 -29.61 8.91 13.40
CA LYS A 124 -29.90 7.68 14.16
C LYS A 124 -31.21 7.91 14.94
N PRO A 125 -32.31 7.20 14.65
CA PRO A 125 -33.53 7.33 15.44
C PRO A 125 -33.32 6.75 16.84
N GLU A 126 -33.84 7.42 17.87
CA GLU A 126 -33.74 6.97 19.27
C GLU A 126 -34.57 5.71 19.57
N VAL A 127 -35.51 5.33 18.69
CA VAL A 127 -36.50 4.30 18.95
C VAL A 127 -36.72 3.42 17.71
N ALA A 128 -35.86 2.43 17.48
CA ALA A 128 -36.18 1.28 16.63
C ALA A 128 -35.41 0.08 17.18
N ALA A 129 -36.10 -1.04 17.42
CA ALA A 129 -35.52 -2.23 18.07
C ALA A 129 -35.41 -3.45 17.14
N ASN A 130 -35.97 -3.40 15.92
CA ASN A 130 -36.04 -4.56 15.01
C ASN A 130 -35.63 -4.28 13.55
N GLY A 131 -35.44 -3.02 13.14
CA GLY A 131 -35.00 -2.64 11.79
C GLY A 131 -33.49 -2.34 11.65
N ASP A 132 -32.74 -2.49 12.75
CA ASP A 132 -31.42 -1.88 12.89
C ASP A 132 -30.34 -2.54 12.05
N LEU A 133 -30.42 -3.85 11.77
CA LEU A 133 -29.36 -4.55 11.05
C LEU A 133 -29.29 -4.19 9.56
N GLU A 134 -30.44 -4.04 8.88
CA GLU A 134 -30.45 -3.62 7.48
C GLU A 134 -30.09 -2.14 7.35
N ARG A 135 -30.52 -1.30 8.30
CA ARG A 135 -30.19 0.11 8.33
C ARG A 135 -28.71 0.35 8.65
N GLU A 136 -28.14 -0.31 9.65
CA GLU A 136 -26.71 -0.28 9.93
C GLU A 136 -25.90 -0.75 8.72
N ARG A 137 -26.36 -1.78 8.01
CA ARG A 137 -25.71 -2.25 6.80
C ARG A 137 -25.77 -1.19 5.69
N GLY A 138 -26.92 -0.52 5.52
CA GLY A 138 -27.08 0.59 4.58
C GLY A 138 -26.19 1.79 4.90
N GLU A 139 -26.15 2.23 6.15
CA GLU A 139 -25.26 3.31 6.62
C GLU A 139 -23.80 2.94 6.39
N ARG A 140 -23.40 1.71 6.74
CA ARG A 140 -22.04 1.22 6.46
C ARG A 140 -21.71 1.20 4.98
N LEU A 141 -22.67 0.87 4.11
CA LEU A 141 -22.45 0.91 2.67
C LEU A 141 -22.23 2.33 2.17
N VAL A 142 -23.06 3.30 2.59
CA VAL A 142 -22.92 4.71 2.18
C VAL A 142 -21.59 5.28 2.65
N VAL A 143 -21.20 5.05 3.90
CA VAL A 143 -19.92 5.54 4.44
C VAL A 143 -18.75 4.86 3.74
N ASN A 144 -18.79 3.55 3.49
CA ASN A 144 -17.74 2.86 2.77
C ASN A 144 -17.61 3.35 1.31
N LEU A 145 -18.73 3.68 0.65
CA LEU A 145 -18.72 4.28 -0.68
C LEU A 145 -18.11 5.69 -0.65
N ALA A 146 -18.53 6.53 0.30
CA ALA A 146 -17.96 7.87 0.48
C ALA A 146 -16.46 7.81 0.79
N ALA A 147 -16.04 6.97 1.74
CA ALA A 147 -14.64 6.76 2.06
C ALA A 147 -13.84 6.26 0.85
N ARG A 148 -14.41 5.33 0.06
CA ARG A 148 -13.78 4.83 -1.16
C ARG A 148 -13.63 5.92 -2.22
N ASP A 149 -14.62 6.79 -2.39
CA ASP A 149 -14.56 7.89 -3.35
C ASP A 149 -13.54 8.95 -2.92
N ILE A 150 -13.57 9.36 -1.64
CA ILE A 150 -12.58 10.28 -1.06
C ILE A 150 -11.16 9.71 -1.22
N LEU A 151 -10.95 8.45 -0.82
CA LEU A 151 -9.65 7.78 -0.97
C LEU A 151 -9.31 7.45 -2.43
N GLY A 152 -10.27 7.53 -3.35
CA GLY A 152 -10.03 7.44 -4.79
C GLY A 152 -9.36 8.70 -5.36
N GLU A 153 -9.53 9.84 -4.67
CA GLU A 153 -8.98 11.15 -5.05
C GLU A 153 -7.63 11.46 -4.38
N THR A 154 -6.99 10.46 -3.76
CA THR A 154 -5.76 10.60 -2.96
C THR A 154 -4.68 11.45 -3.62
N ARG A 155 -4.47 11.34 -4.94
CA ARG A 155 -3.46 12.16 -5.63
C ARG A 155 -3.73 13.66 -5.53
N GLN A 156 -4.99 14.08 -5.68
CA GLN A 156 -5.37 15.49 -5.56
C GLN A 156 -5.39 15.92 -4.09
N LEU A 157 -5.93 15.08 -3.21
CA LEU A 157 -5.96 15.34 -1.77
C LEU A 157 -4.57 15.50 -1.19
N ARG A 158 -3.59 14.71 -1.66
CA ARG A 158 -2.19 14.82 -1.25
C ARG A 158 -1.60 16.20 -1.55
N THR A 159 -1.85 16.73 -2.75
CA THR A 159 -1.38 18.09 -3.10
C THR A 159 -2.09 19.16 -2.28
N LYS A 160 -3.40 19.03 -2.08
CA LYS A 160 -4.16 19.96 -1.22
C LYS A 160 -3.66 19.92 0.23
N LEU A 161 -3.42 18.73 0.78
CA LEU A 161 -2.91 18.53 2.14
C LEU A 161 -1.51 19.13 2.30
N LEU A 162 -0.62 18.93 1.32
CA LEU A 162 0.72 19.53 1.34
C LEU A 162 0.67 21.07 1.45
N ILE A 163 -0.29 21.70 0.77
CA ILE A 163 -0.47 23.17 0.79
C ILE A 163 -1.17 23.61 2.08
N ALA A 164 -2.18 22.87 2.54
CA ALA A 164 -3.00 23.24 3.68
C ALA A 164 -2.32 23.00 5.03
N ASN A 165 -1.65 21.85 5.20
CA ASN A 165 -0.99 21.46 6.43
C ASN A 165 0.20 20.52 6.17
N TYR A 166 1.41 21.08 6.19
CA TYR A 166 2.65 20.34 5.93
C TYR A 166 2.92 19.22 6.96
N ASP A 167 2.56 19.42 8.22
CA ASP A 167 2.83 18.45 9.29
C ASP A 167 1.97 17.18 9.11
N LEU A 168 0.67 17.35 8.83
CA LEU A 168 -0.22 16.25 8.49
C LEU A 168 0.22 15.54 7.21
N PHE A 169 0.68 16.31 6.21
CA PHE A 169 1.24 15.71 4.99
C PHE A 169 2.46 14.83 5.29
N ASN A 170 3.37 15.27 6.16
CA ASN A 170 4.56 14.49 6.52
C ASN A 170 4.20 13.21 7.30
N GLU A 171 3.17 13.26 8.16
CA GLU A 171 2.64 12.06 8.84
C GLU A 171 2.01 11.07 7.85
N TYR A 172 1.18 11.57 6.93
CA TYR A 172 0.63 10.79 5.83
C TYR A 172 1.74 10.14 4.99
N ASP A 173 2.70 10.92 4.50
CA ASP A 173 3.79 10.44 3.65
C ASP A 173 4.66 9.39 4.35
N ARG A 174 4.94 9.61 5.63
CA ARG A 174 5.66 8.64 6.47
C ARG A 174 4.89 7.32 6.58
N ALA A 175 3.59 7.38 6.84
CA ALA A 175 2.74 6.19 6.98
C ALA A 175 2.60 5.42 5.65
N VAL A 176 2.50 6.13 4.52
CA VAL A 176 2.51 5.53 3.17
C VAL A 176 3.85 4.85 2.88
N GLY A 177 4.97 5.55 3.05
CA GLY A 177 6.29 4.99 2.76
C GLY A 177 6.66 3.80 3.66
N GLU A 178 6.10 3.73 4.86
CA GLU A 178 6.24 2.55 5.72
C GLU A 178 5.35 1.38 5.28
N ALA A 179 4.12 1.65 4.82
CA ALA A 179 3.24 0.64 4.25
C ALA A 179 3.84 0.01 2.98
N GLU A 180 4.34 0.84 2.07
CA GLU A 180 4.98 0.40 0.82
C GLU A 180 6.21 -0.45 1.08
N PHE A 181 7.07 -0.02 2.02
CA PHE A 181 8.25 -0.78 2.43
C PHE A 181 7.88 -2.18 2.92
N ARG A 182 6.96 -2.27 3.89
CA ARG A 182 6.59 -3.55 4.53
C ARG A 182 5.93 -4.52 3.54
N LYS A 183 5.03 -4.03 2.69
CA LYS A 183 4.35 -4.88 1.70
C LYS A 183 5.31 -5.43 0.66
N ASN A 184 6.18 -4.58 0.10
CA ASN A 184 7.14 -5.02 -0.92
C ASN A 184 8.16 -6.01 -0.37
N VAL A 185 8.69 -5.75 0.83
CA VAL A 185 9.59 -6.70 1.51
C VAL A 185 8.86 -8.01 1.81
N ALA A 186 7.60 -7.97 2.26
CA ALA A 186 6.82 -9.18 2.49
C ALA A 186 6.64 -10.00 1.19
N TYR A 187 6.32 -9.37 0.07
CA TYR A 187 6.19 -10.06 -1.22
C TYR A 187 7.51 -10.69 -1.68
N ALA A 188 8.62 -9.95 -1.58
CA ALA A 188 9.93 -10.50 -1.94
C ALA A 188 10.32 -11.68 -1.03
N LEU A 189 10.03 -11.59 0.27
CA LEU A 189 10.28 -12.68 1.22
C LEU A 189 9.43 -13.92 0.92
N VAL A 190 8.20 -13.79 0.42
CA VAL A 190 7.41 -14.94 -0.04
C VAL A 190 8.15 -15.66 -1.18
N GLY A 191 8.67 -14.92 -2.16
CA GLY A 191 9.47 -15.47 -3.25
C GLY A 191 10.71 -16.21 -2.75
N LEU A 192 11.51 -15.56 -1.90
CA LEU A 192 12.71 -16.15 -1.31
C LEU A 192 12.38 -17.42 -0.49
N THR A 193 11.33 -17.36 0.32
CA THR A 193 10.89 -18.48 1.15
C THR A 193 10.44 -19.66 0.30
N ALA A 194 9.69 -19.41 -0.76
CA ALA A 194 9.27 -20.46 -1.70
C ALA A 194 10.49 -21.11 -2.38
N THR A 195 11.47 -20.32 -2.81
CA THR A 195 12.72 -20.82 -3.41
C THR A 195 13.52 -21.66 -2.42
N LEU A 196 13.74 -21.20 -1.19
CA LEU A 196 14.45 -21.98 -0.16
C LEU A 196 13.70 -23.26 0.22
N SER A 197 12.37 -23.18 0.29
CA SER A 197 11.51 -24.34 0.55
C SER A 197 11.63 -25.39 -0.55
N TRP A 198 11.80 -24.96 -1.80
CA TRP A 198 11.93 -25.85 -2.96
C TRP A 198 13.34 -26.44 -3.07
N LEU A 199 14.38 -25.62 -2.93
CA LEU A 199 15.76 -26.04 -3.19
C LEU A 199 16.38 -26.82 -2.03
N GLN A 200 16.04 -26.49 -0.78
CA GLN A 200 16.70 -27.08 0.39
C GLN A 200 15.78 -27.97 1.23
N SER A 201 14.69 -27.41 1.76
CA SER A 201 13.83 -28.14 2.70
C SER A 201 12.47 -27.48 2.89
N PRO A 202 11.36 -28.24 2.96
CA PRO A 202 10.02 -27.68 3.16
C PRO A 202 9.84 -26.92 4.49
N TRP A 203 10.71 -27.15 5.48
CA TRP A 203 10.67 -26.43 6.76
C TRP A 203 10.87 -24.92 6.62
N TRP A 204 11.54 -24.47 5.55
CA TRP A 204 11.67 -23.04 5.26
C TRP A 204 10.31 -22.36 5.05
N ALA A 205 9.26 -23.09 4.68
CA ALA A 205 7.91 -22.55 4.56
C ALA A 205 7.38 -21.89 5.85
N LEU A 206 7.93 -22.23 7.03
CA LEU A 206 7.60 -21.56 8.29
C LEU A 206 7.93 -20.05 8.27
N LEU A 207 8.88 -19.60 7.44
CA LEU A 207 9.18 -18.17 7.25
C LEU A 207 8.02 -17.40 6.61
N LEU A 208 7.04 -18.06 5.99
CA LEU A 208 5.84 -17.39 5.50
C LEU A 208 5.07 -16.69 6.63
N ILE A 209 5.22 -17.13 7.89
CA ILE A 209 4.66 -16.44 9.05
C ILE A 209 5.25 -15.04 9.19
N VAL A 210 6.56 -14.88 8.96
CA VAL A 210 7.24 -13.58 9.01
C VAL A 210 6.74 -12.68 7.89
N SER A 211 6.65 -13.21 6.67
CA SER A 211 6.12 -12.48 5.51
C SER A 211 4.67 -12.03 5.75
N ALA A 212 3.82 -12.91 6.28
CA ALA A 212 2.43 -12.60 6.60
C ALA A 212 2.32 -11.51 7.69
N ARG A 213 3.10 -11.62 8.77
CA ARG A 213 3.15 -10.60 9.84
C ARG A 213 3.58 -9.24 9.30
N LEU A 214 4.60 -9.20 8.46
CA LEU A 214 5.09 -7.98 7.86
C LEU A 214 4.06 -7.35 6.93
N TYR A 215 3.37 -8.16 6.13
CA TYR A 215 2.28 -7.71 5.28
C TYR A 215 1.13 -7.08 6.08
N ILE A 216 0.67 -7.76 7.14
CA ILE A 216 -0.39 -7.24 8.04
C ILE A 216 0.05 -5.91 8.67
N ALA A 217 1.30 -5.82 9.12
CA ALA A 217 1.87 -4.58 9.65
C ALA A 217 1.96 -3.46 8.60
N GLY A 218 2.15 -3.81 7.32
CA GLY A 218 2.09 -2.88 6.19
C GLY A 218 0.67 -2.36 5.92
N VAL A 219 -0.34 -3.24 5.98
CA VAL A 219 -1.75 -2.85 5.89
C VAL A 219 -2.15 -1.92 7.06
N GLY A 220 -1.66 -2.18 8.27
CA GLY A 220 -1.89 -1.30 9.41
C GLY A 220 -1.34 0.12 9.18
N SER A 221 -0.15 0.23 8.59
CA SER A 221 0.45 1.54 8.26
C SER A 221 -0.31 2.28 7.15
N GLU A 222 -0.87 1.56 6.16
CA GLU A 222 -1.73 2.17 5.14
C GLU A 222 -3.03 2.72 5.73
N ARG A 223 -3.63 2.00 6.70
CA ARG A 223 -4.82 2.49 7.40
C ARG A 223 -4.53 3.79 8.15
N ALA A 224 -3.39 3.86 8.84
CA ALA A 224 -2.96 5.08 9.52
C ALA A 224 -2.80 6.26 8.54
N ALA A 225 -2.27 6.03 7.34
CA ALA A 225 -2.23 7.07 6.31
C ALA A 225 -3.63 7.53 5.87
N ASN A 226 -4.55 6.59 5.65
CA ASN A 226 -5.92 6.93 5.27
C ASN A 226 -6.65 7.70 6.38
N ASP A 227 -6.37 7.39 7.64
CA ASP A 227 -6.94 8.11 8.80
C ASP A 227 -6.53 9.58 8.78
N VAL A 228 -5.27 9.90 8.47
CA VAL A 228 -4.80 11.29 8.34
C VAL A 228 -5.57 12.05 7.25
N ILE A 229 -5.84 11.41 6.11
CA ILE A 229 -6.64 12.03 5.04
C ILE A 229 -8.07 12.28 5.51
N VAL A 230 -8.70 11.29 6.18
CA VAL A 230 -10.07 11.44 6.68
C VAL A 230 -10.15 12.52 7.74
N GLN A 231 -9.23 12.57 8.70
CA GLN A 231 -9.18 13.62 9.71
C GLN A 231 -9.01 15.01 9.07
N ALA A 232 -8.19 15.14 8.03
CA ALA A 232 -8.04 16.40 7.31
C ALA A 232 -9.34 16.83 6.58
N VAL A 233 -10.12 15.87 6.07
CA VAL A 233 -11.44 16.15 5.47
C VAL A 233 -12.45 16.55 6.55
N VAL A 234 -12.51 15.81 7.66
CA VAL A 234 -13.44 16.07 8.78
C VAL A 234 -13.15 17.42 9.44
N ALA A 235 -11.87 17.81 9.53
CA ALA A 235 -11.44 19.11 10.04
C ALA A 235 -11.60 20.27 9.02
N ASP A 236 -12.21 20.02 7.86
CA ASP A 236 -12.39 20.99 6.76
C ASP A 236 -11.09 21.62 6.25
N LEU A 237 -9.94 20.94 6.46
CA LEU A 237 -8.64 21.39 5.93
C LEU A 237 -8.55 21.14 4.43
N ILE A 238 -9.20 20.07 3.95
CA ILE A 238 -9.24 19.70 2.54
C ILE A 238 -10.66 19.30 2.13
N THR A 239 -11.13 19.86 1.02
CA THR A 239 -12.44 19.52 0.43
C THR A 239 -12.26 18.52 -0.72
N PRO A 240 -12.76 17.28 -0.60
CA PRO A 240 -12.76 16.31 -1.69
C PRO A 240 -13.78 16.68 -2.77
N LEU A 241 -13.45 16.40 -4.01
CA LEU A 241 -14.27 16.72 -5.17
C LEU A 241 -15.61 15.94 -5.14
N ALA A 242 -15.58 14.71 -4.64
CA ALA A 242 -16.75 13.88 -4.37
C ALA A 242 -17.79 14.55 -3.46
N LEU A 243 -17.38 15.48 -2.58
CA LEU A 243 -18.31 16.23 -1.73
C LEU A 243 -18.84 17.50 -2.41
N THR A 244 -18.15 18.07 -3.41
CA THR A 244 -18.55 19.33 -4.06
C THR A 244 -19.63 19.23 -5.14
N GLY A 245 -20.25 18.06 -5.36
CA GLY A 245 -21.59 17.98 -6.00
C GLY A 245 -21.66 17.76 -7.52
N ALA A 246 -20.56 17.77 -8.28
CA ALA A 246 -20.60 17.50 -9.73
C ALA A 246 -20.60 15.99 -10.10
N ALA A 247 -20.19 15.12 -9.17
CA ALA A 247 -20.11 13.66 -9.36
C ALA A 247 -20.48 12.86 -8.09
N GLY A 248 -20.99 13.53 -7.06
CA GLY A 248 -21.12 12.98 -5.70
C GLY A 248 -22.21 11.91 -5.56
N VAL A 249 -22.02 11.03 -4.56
CA VAL A 249 -23.01 10.06 -4.10
C VAL A 249 -24.38 10.74 -4.01
N PRO A 250 -25.41 10.26 -4.75
CA PRO A 250 -26.73 10.87 -4.71
C PRO A 250 -27.22 10.86 -3.25
N ALA A 251 -27.72 12.00 -2.78
CA ALA A 251 -28.38 12.05 -1.48
C ALA A 251 -29.41 10.92 -1.43
N VAL A 252 -29.33 10.06 -0.41
CA VAL A 252 -30.31 8.97 -0.24
C VAL A 252 -31.68 9.65 -0.21
N PRO A 253 -32.59 9.36 -1.17
CA PRO A 253 -33.88 10.00 -1.18
C PRO A 253 -34.56 9.66 0.14
N ALA A 254 -34.81 10.68 0.96
CA ALA A 254 -35.66 10.55 2.13
C ALA A 254 -36.95 9.88 1.67
N ALA A 255 -37.27 8.73 2.24
CA ALA A 255 -38.37 7.88 1.82
C ALA A 255 -39.60 8.74 1.54
N ARG A 256 -40.19 8.58 0.34
CA ARG A 256 -41.45 9.24 -0.02
C ARG A 256 -42.46 8.91 1.08
N GLY A 257 -42.91 9.93 1.80
CA GLY A 257 -44.08 9.81 2.66
C GLY A 257 -45.24 9.25 1.83
N GLN A 258 -45.81 8.15 2.32
CA GLN A 258 -47.14 7.70 1.95
C GLN A 258 -48.16 8.52 2.73
#